data_AF-A0AA35QEK4-F1
#
_entry.id   AF-A0AA35QEK4-F1
#
_cell.length_a   1.000
_cell.length_b   1.000
_cell.length_c   1.000
_cell.angle_alpha   90.00
_cell.angle_beta   90.00
_cell.angle_gamma   90.00
#
_symmetry.space_group_name_H-M   'P 1'
#
loop_
_entity.id
_entity.type
_entity.pdbx_description
1 polymer ?
#
loop_
_entity_poly.entity_id
_entity_poly.type
_entity_poly.pdbx_seq_one_letter_code
_entity_poly.pdbx_strand_id
1 'polypeptide(L)'
;MAGQQPNLVGVKPNSPIAIIVRNAVLSVTGWDLLDDEDAFFDKGLDSRQALQITRALRQGLGRPTLSLSIVYKNPTLKQLSEALAVARQAKSEGNAHLISSLQSTFTSRVKSIPVPTDGKKAVQNPIGVVLTGSTGYLGAYVLKSLLDREDIGHIFCLNRGEDGGKAAQVRKTGDATQLEARVTFLKVDLASPKLGLNDNVYQNLTRRVSVIIHMAWPVNFIFELQAFRPHLEGVVNLCSLAATLSHQPAKIVFASSIAAVISGKGKNAPESIIDMPPATNQGYGQSKYISEHILDAAAKHLGISTIVVRVGQIAGPARQKGLWNPTEWFPSLIGSSLHLGSLPDNLGALGKIDWIPSDIFGDVIVDLTTGASEENNGSGAQVFNLRNPKVTPWAGLTPTVLQAAKELQGKGLELVSPALWLEQLRKSLADLNADGDANKLTAATAKNPGLRLFDFYTRNLWADGIKSNLMQVGRATDLSPALQSLPAVHSAWMRKWMEEWMEEWATGNN
;
A
#
# COMPACT_ATOMS: atom_id res chain seq x y z
N MET A 1 -35.75 38.38 -6.77
CA MET A 1 -35.57 36.91 -6.83
C MET A 1 -34.43 36.56 -5.90
N ALA A 2 -34.75 35.95 -4.76
CA ALA A 2 -33.78 35.57 -3.74
C ALA A 2 -32.97 34.36 -4.23
N GLY A 3 -31.66 34.55 -4.41
CA GLY A 3 -30.74 33.46 -4.69
C GLY A 3 -30.51 32.64 -3.42
N GLN A 4 -30.90 31.37 -3.44
CA GLN A 4 -30.56 30.40 -2.40
C GLN A 4 -29.03 30.26 -2.31
N GLN A 5 -28.47 30.63 -1.17
CA GLN A 5 -27.11 30.24 -0.79
C GLN A 5 -27.04 28.71 -0.68
N PRO A 6 -25.99 28.05 -1.18
CA PRO A 6 -25.79 26.64 -0.94
C PRO A 6 -25.61 26.40 0.56
N ASN A 7 -26.44 25.52 1.13
CA ASN A 7 -26.35 25.09 2.52
C ASN A 7 -24.95 24.53 2.81
N LEU A 8 -24.11 25.33 3.46
CA LEU A 8 -22.84 24.90 4.04
C LEU A 8 -23.16 23.92 5.17
N VAL A 9 -22.96 22.63 4.91
CA VAL A 9 -22.93 21.62 5.97
C VAL A 9 -21.68 21.91 6.79
N GLY A 10 -21.85 22.52 7.97
CA GLY A 10 -20.75 22.87 8.87
C GLY A 10 -19.85 21.65 9.14
N VAL A 11 -18.53 21.88 9.16
CA VAL A 11 -17.57 20.80 9.44
C VAL A 11 -17.75 20.38 10.89
N LYS A 12 -18.05 19.10 11.12
CA LYS A 12 -18.12 18.56 12.49
C LYS A 12 -16.76 18.75 13.19
N PRO A 13 -16.74 19.13 14.48
CA PRO A 13 -15.51 19.35 15.28
C PRO A 13 -14.44 18.24 15.19
N ASN A 14 -14.85 17.01 14.84
CA ASN A 14 -14.01 15.81 14.75
C ASN A 14 -13.74 15.33 13.31
N SER A 15 -13.64 16.23 12.33
CA SER A 15 -13.22 15.85 10.97
C SER A 15 -11.69 15.61 10.90
N PRO A 16 -11.16 14.76 9.97
CA PRO A 16 -9.72 14.50 9.87
C PRO A 16 -8.91 15.76 9.57
N ILE A 17 -9.51 16.70 8.84
CA ILE A 17 -8.92 18.00 8.57
C ILE A 17 -8.87 18.82 9.86
N ALA A 18 -9.93 18.82 10.66
CA ALA A 18 -9.94 19.49 11.96
C ALA A 18 -8.90 18.91 12.93
N ILE A 19 -8.68 17.60 12.91
CA ILE A 19 -7.63 16.95 13.72
C ILE A 19 -6.23 17.37 13.23
N ILE A 20 -5.97 17.35 11.91
CA ILE A 20 -4.67 17.78 11.36
C ILE A 20 -4.41 19.26 11.64
N VAL A 21 -5.44 20.10 11.50
CA VAL A 21 -5.35 21.54 11.79
C VAL A 21 -5.09 21.76 13.28
N ARG A 22 -5.86 21.11 14.15
CA ARG A 22 -5.67 21.17 15.60
C ARG A 22 -4.26 20.73 15.99
N ASN A 23 -3.80 19.59 15.51
CA ASN A 23 -2.45 19.10 15.82
C ASN A 23 -1.36 20.05 15.30
N ALA A 24 -1.51 20.62 14.11
CA ALA A 24 -0.56 21.58 13.56
C ALA A 24 -0.53 22.89 14.37
N VAL A 25 -1.68 23.37 14.84
CA VAL A 25 -1.76 24.57 15.67
C VAL A 25 -1.17 24.30 17.04
N LEU A 26 -1.65 23.28 17.76
CA LEU A 26 -1.20 22.96 19.12
C LEU A 26 0.29 22.62 19.20
N SER A 27 0.84 21.88 18.22
CA SER A 27 2.27 21.54 18.21
C SER A 27 3.19 22.74 18.00
N VAL A 28 2.71 23.81 17.34
CA VAL A 28 3.50 25.02 17.07
C VAL A 28 3.30 26.06 18.15
N THR A 29 2.10 26.16 18.73
CA THR A 29 1.79 27.15 19.77
C THR A 29 2.12 26.68 21.17
N GLY A 30 2.13 25.36 21.41
CA GLY A 30 2.28 24.79 22.75
C GLY A 30 1.08 25.05 23.66
N TRP A 31 -0.11 25.33 23.09
CA TRP A 31 -1.33 25.51 23.88
C TRP A 31 -1.88 24.16 24.36
N ASP A 32 -2.39 24.14 25.59
CA ASP A 32 -2.97 22.93 26.20
C ASP A 32 -4.39 22.64 25.72
N LEU A 33 -5.18 23.69 25.45
CA LEU A 33 -6.55 23.58 24.97
C LEU A 33 -6.89 24.73 24.01
N LEU A 34 -7.61 24.37 22.94
CA LEU A 34 -8.04 25.31 21.92
C LEU A 34 -9.45 24.92 21.47
N ASP A 35 -10.43 25.76 21.78
CA ASP A 35 -11.80 25.54 21.33
C ASP A 35 -11.93 25.87 19.84
N ASP A 36 -12.97 25.33 19.21
CA ASP A 36 -13.17 25.43 17.77
C ASP A 36 -13.28 26.87 17.25
N GLU A 37 -13.81 27.75 18.10
CA GLU A 37 -14.07 29.17 17.81
C GLU A 37 -13.01 30.11 18.41
N ASP A 38 -12.01 29.57 19.11
CA ASP A 38 -10.95 30.39 19.71
C ASP A 38 -10.13 31.08 18.62
N ALA A 39 -10.08 32.41 18.69
CA ALA A 39 -9.25 33.21 17.80
C ALA A 39 -7.77 33.06 18.16
N PHE A 40 -6.97 32.54 17.22
CA PHE A 40 -5.56 32.24 17.45
C PHE A 40 -4.75 33.46 17.87
N PHE A 41 -5.00 34.61 17.25
CA PHE A 41 -4.27 35.84 17.54
C PHE A 41 -4.58 36.41 18.92
N ASP A 42 -5.81 36.21 19.41
CA ASP A 42 -6.22 36.64 20.76
C ASP A 42 -5.56 35.76 21.84
N LYS A 43 -5.22 34.51 21.51
CA LYS A 43 -4.43 33.59 22.35
C LYS A 43 -2.91 33.74 22.17
N GLY A 44 -2.46 34.76 21.43
CA GLY A 44 -1.04 35.12 21.32
C GLY A 44 -0.28 34.48 20.16
N LEU A 45 -0.97 33.99 19.11
CA LEU A 45 -0.32 33.49 17.90
C LEU A 45 0.47 34.60 17.18
N ASP A 46 1.77 34.41 16.99
CA ASP A 46 2.62 35.35 16.24
C ASP A 46 2.81 34.96 14.75
N SER A 47 3.48 35.84 13.99
CA SER A 47 3.71 35.64 12.55
C SER A 47 4.69 34.50 12.22
N ARG A 48 5.61 34.18 13.14
CA ARG A 48 6.55 33.06 13.02
C ARG A 48 5.82 31.74 13.23
N GLN A 49 4.93 31.67 14.22
CA GLN A 49 4.06 30.53 14.50
C GLN A 49 3.06 30.31 13.36
N ALA A 50 2.45 31.37 12.82
CA ALA A 50 1.58 31.26 11.64
C ALA A 50 2.31 30.65 10.42
N LEU A 51 3.59 31.00 10.21
CA LEU A 51 4.42 30.42 9.16
C LEU A 51 4.76 28.94 9.43
N GLN A 52 5.07 28.58 10.67
CA GLN A 52 5.33 27.20 11.08
C GLN A 52 4.08 26.31 10.97
N ILE A 53 2.92 26.80 11.40
CA ILE A 53 1.61 26.13 11.21
C ILE A 53 1.36 25.92 9.73
N THR A 54 1.54 26.96 8.89
CA THR A 54 1.37 26.83 7.44
C THR A 54 2.28 25.75 6.86
N ARG A 55 3.55 25.66 7.30
CA ARG A 55 4.49 24.61 6.85
C ARG A 55 4.06 23.22 7.33
N ALA A 56 3.64 23.09 8.58
CA ALA A 56 3.12 21.84 9.13
C ALA A 56 1.88 21.37 8.37
N LEU A 57 0.96 22.29 8.04
CA LEU A 57 -0.21 22.01 7.22
C LEU A 57 0.16 21.64 5.77
N ARG A 58 1.15 22.30 5.16
CA ARG A 58 1.65 21.92 3.82
C ARG A 58 2.14 20.48 3.79
N GLN A 59 2.90 20.08 4.80
CA GLN A 59 3.43 18.72 4.91
C GLN A 59 2.33 17.72 5.28
N GLY A 60 1.54 17.99 6.32
CA GLY A 60 0.49 17.11 6.82
C GLY A 60 -0.69 16.93 5.88
N LEU A 61 -0.95 17.92 5.00
CA LEU A 61 -2.02 17.86 3.99
C LEU A 61 -1.50 17.65 2.57
N GLY A 62 -0.18 17.55 2.36
CA GLY A 62 0.42 17.40 1.02
C GLY A 62 0.09 18.55 0.06
N ARG A 63 -0.09 19.78 0.57
CA ARG A 63 -0.46 20.98 -0.22
C ARG A 63 0.70 21.99 -0.24
N PRO A 64 1.75 21.80 -1.05
CA PRO A 64 2.96 22.63 -1.00
C PRO A 64 2.71 24.12 -1.33
N THR A 65 1.62 24.42 -2.04
CA THR A 65 1.21 25.77 -2.45
C THR A 65 0.30 26.49 -1.46
N LEU A 66 0.00 25.89 -0.29
CA LEU A 66 -0.87 26.51 0.73
C LEU A 66 -0.31 27.87 1.15
N SER A 67 -1.03 28.96 0.89
CA SER A 67 -0.57 30.31 1.21
C SER A 67 -0.51 30.56 2.71
N LEU A 68 0.47 31.32 3.18
CA LEU A 68 0.55 31.81 4.56
C LEU A 68 -0.72 32.58 4.97
N SER A 69 -1.34 33.28 4.02
CA SER A 69 -2.57 34.03 4.27
C SER A 69 -3.77 33.17 4.70
N ILE A 70 -3.70 31.83 4.56
CA ILE A 70 -4.79 30.93 5.00
C ILE A 70 -5.01 30.97 6.50
N VAL A 71 -3.95 31.06 7.30
CA VAL A 71 -4.03 31.10 8.78
C VAL A 71 -4.57 32.45 9.25
N TYR A 72 -4.18 33.54 8.58
CA TYR A 72 -4.67 34.88 8.87
C TYR A 72 -6.13 35.11 8.50
N LYS A 73 -6.58 34.53 7.37
CA LYS A 73 -7.96 34.67 6.90
C LYS A 73 -8.95 33.78 7.64
N ASN A 74 -8.45 32.74 8.31
CA ASN A 74 -9.26 31.75 9.03
C ASN A 74 -8.66 31.55 10.42
N PRO A 75 -8.75 32.56 11.31
CA PRO A 75 -8.03 32.59 12.58
C PRO A 75 -8.63 31.69 13.68
N THR A 76 -9.49 30.72 13.37
CA THR A 76 -10.00 29.73 14.33
C THR A 76 -9.86 28.32 13.79
N LEU A 77 -9.89 27.30 14.68
CA LEU A 77 -9.79 25.91 14.26
C LEU A 77 -10.91 25.53 13.31
N LYS A 78 -12.14 25.95 13.61
CA LYS A 78 -13.30 25.69 12.76
C LYS A 78 -13.14 26.34 11.39
N GLN A 79 -12.85 27.63 11.34
CA GLN A 79 -12.72 28.35 10.07
C GLN A 79 -11.59 27.78 9.21
N LEU A 80 -10.43 27.49 9.81
CA LEU A 80 -9.29 26.95 9.08
C LEU A 80 -9.58 25.54 8.57
N SER A 81 -10.26 24.73 9.37
CA SER A 81 -10.68 23.38 8.99
C SER A 81 -11.73 23.38 7.90
N GLU A 82 -12.70 24.28 7.96
CA GLU A 82 -13.73 24.49 6.95
C GLU A 82 -13.12 24.95 5.63
N ALA A 83 -12.24 25.95 5.65
CA ALA A 83 -11.54 26.43 4.46
C ALA A 83 -10.71 25.32 3.79
N LEU A 84 -10.05 24.48 4.59
CA LEU A 84 -9.26 23.36 4.09
C LEU A 84 -10.12 22.19 3.60
N ALA A 85 -11.31 21.99 4.18
CA ALA A 85 -12.31 20.99 3.80
C ALA A 85 -13.09 21.37 2.53
N VAL A 86 -13.48 22.62 2.36
CA VAL A 86 -14.10 23.14 1.12
C VAL A 86 -13.13 22.95 -0.06
N ALA A 87 -11.84 23.19 0.15
CA ALA A 87 -10.80 22.88 -0.84
C ALA A 87 -10.62 21.37 -1.15
N ARG A 88 -11.22 20.46 -0.35
CA ARG A 88 -11.27 19.01 -0.61
C ARG A 88 -12.52 18.61 -1.40
N GLN A 89 -13.66 19.28 -1.21
CA GLN A 89 -14.88 19.04 -2.00
C GLN A 89 -14.74 19.53 -3.45
N ALA A 90 -14.14 20.71 -3.66
CA ALA A 90 -13.75 21.19 -5.00
C ALA A 90 -12.69 20.27 -5.68
N LYS A 91 -12.05 19.37 -4.93
CA LYS A 91 -10.99 18.47 -5.39
C LYS A 91 -11.52 17.18 -6.04
N SER A 92 -12.80 16.82 -5.87
CA SER A 92 -13.32 15.57 -6.46
C SER A 92 -13.42 15.64 -7.98
N GLU A 93 -13.81 16.79 -8.53
CA GLU A 93 -13.79 17.07 -9.97
C GLU A 93 -12.35 17.27 -10.49
N GLY A 94 -11.50 17.97 -9.71
CA GLY A 94 -10.09 18.18 -10.05
C GLY A 94 -9.25 16.89 -10.06
N ASN A 95 -9.57 15.92 -9.21
CA ASN A 95 -8.85 14.64 -9.14
C ASN A 95 -9.12 13.76 -10.36
N ALA A 96 -10.36 13.73 -10.88
CA ALA A 96 -10.67 12.97 -12.09
C ALA A 96 -9.89 13.50 -13.30
N HIS A 97 -9.81 14.84 -13.44
CA HIS A 97 -8.97 15.48 -14.46
C HIS A 97 -7.49 15.17 -14.28
N LEU A 98 -6.97 15.19 -13.05
CA LEU A 98 -5.56 14.85 -12.79
C LEU A 98 -5.25 13.39 -13.14
N ILE A 99 -6.12 12.44 -12.78
CA ILE A 99 -5.96 11.02 -13.12
C ILE A 99 -5.90 10.85 -14.63
N SER A 100 -6.89 11.42 -15.35
CA SER A 100 -6.95 11.36 -16.82
C SER A 100 -5.73 12.02 -17.47
N SER A 101 -5.31 13.19 -16.98
CA SER A 101 -4.14 13.91 -17.48
C SER A 101 -2.84 13.11 -17.32
N LEU A 102 -2.60 12.54 -16.14
CA LEU A 102 -1.42 11.72 -15.88
C LEU A 102 -1.48 10.41 -16.68
N GLN A 103 -2.62 9.73 -16.71
CA GLN A 103 -2.83 8.52 -17.52
C GLN A 103 -2.52 8.78 -19.00
N SER A 104 -3.08 9.84 -19.59
CA SER A 104 -2.82 10.23 -20.97
C SER A 104 -1.34 10.57 -21.20
N THR A 105 -0.74 11.35 -20.30
CA THR A 105 0.68 11.74 -20.40
C THR A 105 1.61 10.53 -20.41
N PHE A 106 1.46 9.59 -19.47
CA PHE A 106 2.36 8.45 -19.35
C PHE A 106 2.08 7.37 -20.40
N THR A 107 0.83 7.15 -20.79
CA THR A 107 0.52 6.23 -21.91
C THR A 107 1.05 6.75 -23.24
N SER A 108 0.97 8.06 -23.50
CA SER A 108 1.59 8.70 -24.67
C SER A 108 3.10 8.50 -24.71
N ARG A 109 3.76 8.60 -23.55
CA ARG A 109 5.21 8.36 -23.45
C ARG A 109 5.58 6.91 -23.72
N VAL A 110 4.80 5.94 -23.26
CA VAL A 110 5.01 4.53 -23.62
C VAL A 110 4.87 4.35 -25.14
N LYS A 111 3.88 4.98 -25.76
CA LYS A 111 3.68 4.95 -27.22
C LYS A 111 4.82 5.63 -28.01
N SER A 112 5.63 6.46 -27.36
CA SER A 112 6.84 7.05 -27.97
C SER A 112 8.09 6.16 -27.89
N ILE A 113 8.03 5.07 -27.11
CA ILE A 113 9.12 4.10 -27.04
C ILE A 113 9.18 3.39 -28.40
N PRO A 114 10.38 3.26 -29.02
CA PRO A 114 10.55 2.53 -30.26
C PRO A 114 10.06 1.09 -30.12
N VAL A 115 9.22 0.64 -31.06
CA VAL A 115 8.78 -0.74 -31.12
C VAL A 115 9.99 -1.64 -31.40
N PRO A 116 10.18 -2.73 -30.64
CA PRO A 116 11.26 -3.68 -30.91
C PRO A 116 11.16 -4.19 -32.36
N THR A 117 12.28 -4.24 -33.08
CA THR A 117 12.29 -4.80 -34.44
C THR A 117 12.06 -6.31 -34.40
N ASP A 118 11.29 -6.82 -35.36
CA ASP A 118 10.91 -8.23 -35.53
C ASP A 118 12.13 -9.11 -35.85
N GLY A 119 12.97 -9.36 -34.85
CA GLY A 119 13.97 -10.42 -34.85
C GLY A 119 13.46 -11.58 -34.01
N LYS A 120 13.66 -12.82 -34.49
CA LYS A 120 13.46 -14.02 -33.65
C LYS A 120 14.43 -13.96 -32.46
N LYS A 121 13.94 -13.48 -31.31
CA LYS A 121 14.67 -13.48 -30.05
C LYS A 121 14.77 -14.92 -29.53
N ALA A 122 15.94 -15.31 -29.04
CA ALA A 122 16.12 -16.63 -28.44
C ALA A 122 15.33 -16.74 -27.13
N VAL A 123 14.65 -17.87 -26.92
CA VAL A 123 14.04 -18.20 -25.62
C VAL A 123 15.16 -18.34 -24.61
N GLN A 124 15.06 -17.62 -23.50
CA GLN A 124 16.06 -17.69 -22.44
C GLN A 124 15.71 -18.79 -21.44
N ASN A 125 16.59 -19.78 -21.32
CA ASN A 125 16.51 -20.84 -20.32
C ASN A 125 17.93 -21.08 -19.75
N PRO A 126 18.15 -20.91 -18.43
CA PRO A 126 17.20 -20.48 -17.41
C PRO A 126 16.86 -18.98 -17.50
N ILE A 127 15.67 -18.60 -17.01
CA ILE A 127 15.10 -17.25 -17.11
C ILE A 127 15.91 -16.23 -16.31
N GLY A 128 16.42 -15.18 -16.94
CA GLY A 128 17.06 -14.08 -16.24
C GLY A 128 16.04 -13.06 -15.72
N VAL A 129 16.17 -12.64 -14.47
CA VAL A 129 15.16 -11.82 -13.79
C VAL A 129 15.73 -10.50 -13.30
N VAL A 130 15.01 -9.41 -13.53
CA VAL A 130 15.13 -8.17 -12.77
C VAL A 130 14.05 -8.15 -11.70
N LEU A 131 14.42 -7.95 -10.44
CA LEU A 131 13.49 -7.75 -9.33
C LEU A 131 13.72 -6.38 -8.71
N THR A 132 12.73 -5.50 -8.80
CA THR A 132 12.76 -4.23 -8.06
C THR A 132 12.12 -4.41 -6.69
N GLY A 133 12.61 -3.70 -5.66
CA GLY A 133 11.96 -3.68 -4.35
C GLY A 133 12.19 -4.95 -3.54
N SER A 134 13.26 -5.70 -3.82
CA SER A 134 13.60 -6.92 -3.07
C SER A 134 13.80 -6.64 -1.58
N THR A 135 14.27 -5.45 -1.21
CA THR A 135 14.42 -5.04 0.21
C THR A 135 13.11 -4.80 0.95
N GLY A 136 11.98 -4.72 0.25
CA GLY A 136 10.65 -4.64 0.86
C GLY A 136 10.26 -5.92 1.61
N TYR A 137 9.10 -5.90 2.29
CA TYR A 137 8.58 -7.08 2.96
C TYR A 137 8.27 -8.20 1.96
N LEU A 138 7.37 -7.94 0.99
CA LEU A 138 6.98 -8.93 -0.03
C LEU A 138 8.11 -9.28 -1.00
N GLY A 139 8.93 -8.30 -1.38
CA GLY A 139 10.02 -8.50 -2.31
C GLY A 139 11.08 -9.51 -1.82
N ALA A 140 11.25 -9.65 -0.50
CA ALA A 140 12.16 -10.63 0.07
C ALA A 140 11.64 -12.07 -0.11
N TYR A 141 10.33 -12.29 0.08
CA TYR A 141 9.71 -13.60 -0.15
C TYR A 141 9.68 -13.97 -1.64
N VAL A 142 9.43 -13.00 -2.53
CA VAL A 142 9.54 -13.21 -3.98
C VAL A 142 10.97 -13.58 -4.37
N LEU A 143 11.99 -12.87 -3.85
CA LEU A 143 13.40 -13.21 -4.10
C LEU A 143 13.73 -14.64 -3.66
N LYS A 144 13.29 -15.03 -2.46
CA LYS A 144 13.47 -16.40 -1.96
C LYS A 144 12.83 -17.42 -2.90
N SER A 145 11.58 -17.21 -3.29
CA SER A 145 10.84 -18.13 -4.16
C SER A 145 11.47 -18.25 -5.56
N LEU A 146 12.06 -17.17 -6.08
CA LEU A 146 12.83 -17.19 -7.33
C LEU A 146 14.14 -18.01 -7.20
N LEU A 147 14.83 -17.91 -6.06
CA LEU A 147 16.06 -18.67 -5.81
C LEU A 147 15.80 -20.18 -5.65
N ASP A 148 14.64 -20.53 -5.11
CA ASP A 148 14.22 -21.93 -4.88
C ASP A 148 13.78 -22.64 -6.19
N ARG A 149 13.79 -21.93 -7.34
CA ARG A 149 13.46 -22.47 -8.67
C ARG A 149 14.69 -22.71 -9.55
N GLU A 150 14.71 -23.85 -10.23
CA GLU A 150 15.78 -24.28 -11.15
C GLU A 150 15.67 -23.65 -12.55
N ASP A 151 14.46 -23.35 -13.00
CA ASP A 151 14.18 -22.68 -14.29
C ASP A 151 14.46 -21.16 -14.24
N ILE A 152 14.77 -20.63 -13.06
CA ILE A 152 15.21 -19.24 -12.86
C ILE A 152 16.73 -19.19 -12.84
N GLY A 153 17.30 -18.29 -13.63
CA GLY A 153 18.74 -18.09 -13.76
C GLY A 153 19.27 -17.08 -12.76
N HIS A 154 19.99 -16.07 -13.29
CA HIS A 154 20.56 -14.97 -12.50
C HIS A 154 19.52 -13.90 -12.20
N ILE A 155 19.55 -13.35 -10.99
CA ILE A 155 18.61 -12.33 -10.52
C ILE A 155 19.33 -11.01 -10.29
N PHE A 156 18.88 -9.95 -10.94
CA PHE A 156 19.33 -8.58 -10.73
C PHE A 156 18.34 -7.86 -9.80
N CYS A 157 18.77 -7.56 -8.58
CA CYS A 157 17.98 -6.81 -7.61
C CYS A 157 18.24 -5.30 -7.74
N LEU A 158 17.22 -4.54 -8.08
CA LEU A 158 17.29 -3.10 -8.34
C LEU A 158 16.64 -2.33 -7.17
N ASN A 159 17.44 -1.62 -6.38
CA ASN A 159 16.95 -0.83 -5.23
C ASN A 159 17.67 0.53 -5.12
N ARG A 160 17.17 1.41 -4.24
CA ARG A 160 17.70 2.78 -4.07
C ARG A 160 18.92 2.89 -3.15
N GLY A 161 19.16 1.88 -2.30
CA GLY A 161 20.27 1.89 -1.35
C GLY A 161 21.63 1.89 -2.05
N GLU A 162 22.65 2.45 -1.42
CA GLU A 162 24.00 2.59 -2.00
C GLU A 162 24.59 1.25 -2.46
N ASP A 163 24.35 0.17 -1.71
CA ASP A 163 24.79 -1.19 -2.02
C ASP A 163 23.77 -2.01 -2.82
N GLY A 164 22.77 -1.34 -3.42
CA GLY A 164 21.65 -1.98 -4.11
C GLY A 164 20.75 -2.83 -3.20
N GLY A 165 20.91 -2.74 -1.87
CA GLY A 165 20.14 -3.50 -0.88
C GLY A 165 20.77 -4.82 -0.44
N LYS A 166 22.02 -5.10 -0.80
CA LYS A 166 22.72 -6.35 -0.44
C LYS A 166 22.72 -6.59 1.07
N ALA A 167 23.18 -5.62 1.86
CA ALA A 167 23.26 -5.75 3.31
C ALA A 167 21.89 -5.96 3.96
N ALA A 168 20.84 -5.34 3.41
CA ALA A 168 19.48 -5.55 3.88
C ALA A 168 18.99 -6.98 3.61
N GLN A 169 19.34 -7.59 2.47
CA GLN A 169 19.00 -8.99 2.18
C GLN A 169 19.79 -9.97 3.02
N VAL A 170 21.10 -9.76 3.19
CA VAL A 170 21.94 -10.64 4.02
C VAL A 170 21.42 -10.67 5.46
N ARG A 171 21.03 -9.52 6.03
CA ARG A 171 20.42 -9.48 7.37
C ARG A 171 19.09 -10.25 7.47
N LYS A 172 18.29 -10.27 6.41
CA LYS A 172 16.99 -10.97 6.40
C LYS A 172 17.12 -12.47 6.20
N THR A 173 18.06 -12.89 5.35
CA THR A 173 18.22 -14.29 4.92
C THR A 173 19.20 -15.06 5.79
N GLY A 174 20.19 -14.37 6.39
CA GLY A 174 21.28 -15.02 7.13
C GLY A 174 22.28 -15.75 6.24
N ASP A 175 22.07 -15.79 4.92
CA ASP A 175 22.89 -16.54 3.96
C ASP A 175 23.42 -15.61 2.85
N ALA A 176 24.66 -15.16 3.01
CA ALA A 176 25.33 -14.35 2.00
C ALA A 176 25.77 -15.19 0.79
N THR A 177 26.07 -16.47 0.97
CA THR A 177 26.70 -17.32 -0.04
C THR A 177 25.73 -17.65 -1.18
N GLN A 178 24.48 -18.02 -0.87
CA GLN A 178 23.46 -18.25 -1.90
C GLN A 178 23.18 -16.97 -2.70
N LEU A 179 23.12 -15.83 -2.02
CA LEU A 179 22.89 -14.53 -2.67
C LEU A 179 24.06 -14.15 -3.59
N GLU A 180 25.31 -14.34 -3.17
CA GLU A 180 26.48 -14.00 -3.98
C GLU A 180 26.62 -14.86 -5.25
N ALA A 181 26.13 -16.09 -5.22
CA ALA A 181 26.21 -17.00 -6.37
C ALA A 181 25.24 -16.63 -7.50
N ARG A 182 24.02 -16.16 -7.19
CA ARG A 182 22.94 -15.97 -8.18
C ARG A 182 22.31 -14.58 -8.21
N VAL A 183 22.73 -13.66 -7.34
CA VAL A 183 22.11 -12.34 -7.20
C VAL A 183 23.13 -11.22 -7.39
N THR A 184 22.80 -10.24 -8.23
CA THR A 184 23.53 -8.97 -8.32
C THR A 184 22.65 -7.84 -7.83
N PHE A 185 23.12 -7.10 -6.83
CA PHE A 185 22.45 -5.91 -6.30
C PHE A 185 22.94 -4.66 -7.02
N LEU A 186 22.00 -3.85 -7.53
CA LEU A 186 22.28 -2.63 -8.27
C LEU A 186 21.54 -1.45 -7.64
N LYS A 187 22.29 -0.37 -7.37
CA LYS A 187 21.71 0.93 -7.05
C LYS A 187 21.06 1.51 -8.30
N VAL A 188 19.81 1.92 -8.19
CA VAL A 188 19.06 2.55 -9.29
C VAL A 188 18.27 3.75 -8.82
N ASP A 189 18.01 4.66 -9.76
CA ASP A 189 16.90 5.59 -9.70
C ASP A 189 15.94 5.27 -10.84
N LEU A 190 14.82 4.61 -10.50
CA LEU A 190 13.85 4.18 -11.50
C LEU A 190 13.25 5.35 -12.30
N ALA A 191 13.17 6.55 -11.71
CA ALA A 191 12.63 7.72 -12.40
C ALA A 191 13.60 8.31 -13.43
N SER A 192 14.89 8.03 -13.29
CA SER A 192 15.93 8.51 -14.19
C SER A 192 16.00 7.69 -15.49
N PRO A 193 16.40 8.30 -16.63
CA PRO A 193 16.67 7.58 -17.86
C PRO A 193 17.64 6.41 -17.63
N LYS A 194 17.41 5.29 -18.32
CA LYS A 194 18.18 4.04 -18.12
C LYS A 194 18.29 3.61 -16.65
N LEU A 195 17.30 3.95 -15.83
CA LEU A 195 17.23 3.63 -14.39
C LEU A 195 18.38 4.25 -13.56
N GLY A 196 19.03 5.30 -14.08
CA GLY A 196 20.22 5.90 -13.47
C GLY A 196 21.48 5.03 -13.57
N LEU A 197 21.45 3.96 -14.36
CA LEU A 197 22.58 3.06 -14.60
C LEU A 197 23.49 3.60 -15.70
N ASN A 198 24.77 3.28 -15.62
CA ASN A 198 25.67 3.50 -16.76
C ASN A 198 25.33 2.54 -17.91
N ASP A 199 25.78 2.89 -19.11
CA ASP A 199 25.43 2.17 -20.33
C ASP A 199 25.87 0.71 -20.33
N ASN A 200 27.04 0.38 -19.76
CA ASN A 200 27.51 -1.00 -19.73
C ASN A 200 26.62 -1.88 -18.85
N VAL A 201 26.26 -1.40 -17.66
CA VAL A 201 25.37 -2.12 -16.74
C VAL A 201 23.98 -2.26 -17.35
N TYR A 202 23.44 -1.20 -17.96
CA TYR A 202 22.14 -1.26 -18.64
C TYR A 202 22.14 -2.28 -19.79
N GLN A 203 23.17 -2.28 -20.64
CA GLN A 203 23.32 -3.25 -21.73
C GLN A 203 23.54 -4.68 -21.22
N ASN A 204 24.16 -4.85 -20.05
CA ASN A 204 24.26 -6.15 -19.41
C ASN A 204 22.89 -6.69 -18.98
N LEU A 205 22.00 -5.85 -18.43
CA LEU A 205 20.61 -6.24 -18.15
C LEU A 205 19.90 -6.65 -19.43
N THR A 206 19.98 -5.84 -20.48
CA THR A 206 19.37 -6.10 -21.79
C THR A 206 19.74 -7.46 -22.38
N ARG A 207 20.98 -7.93 -22.16
CA ARG A 207 21.49 -9.21 -22.69
C ARG A 207 21.27 -10.42 -21.79
N ARG A 208 20.93 -10.23 -20.51
CA ARG A 208 20.88 -11.33 -19.53
C ARG A 208 19.51 -11.52 -18.90
N VAL A 209 18.55 -10.66 -19.20
CA VAL A 209 17.24 -10.64 -18.57
C VAL A 209 16.16 -10.81 -19.64
N SER A 210 15.13 -11.58 -19.29
CA SER A 210 13.91 -11.71 -20.07
C SER A 210 12.70 -11.22 -19.26
N VAL A 211 12.71 -11.39 -17.93
CA VAL A 211 11.60 -11.02 -17.05
C VAL A 211 11.96 -9.86 -16.11
N ILE A 212 11.06 -8.89 -16.00
CA ILE A 212 11.10 -7.80 -15.02
C ILE A 212 9.93 -7.98 -14.03
N ILE A 213 10.22 -8.13 -12.75
CA ILE A 213 9.24 -8.13 -11.66
C ILE A 213 9.33 -6.80 -10.91
N HIS A 214 8.30 -5.98 -11.05
CA HIS A 214 8.22 -4.66 -10.45
C HIS A 214 7.37 -4.65 -9.17
N MET A 215 8.05 -4.69 -8.01
CA MET A 215 7.44 -4.60 -6.68
C MET A 215 7.75 -3.28 -5.96
N ALA A 216 8.74 -2.50 -6.42
CA ALA A 216 9.16 -1.27 -5.76
C ALA A 216 8.09 -0.16 -5.83
N TRP A 217 7.30 -0.02 -4.77
CA TRP A 217 6.28 1.03 -4.67
C TRP A 217 6.09 1.48 -3.21
N PRO A 218 5.95 2.78 -2.92
CA PRO A 218 5.62 3.24 -1.59
C PRO A 218 4.15 2.95 -1.30
N VAL A 219 3.90 2.07 -0.34
CA VAL A 219 2.55 1.83 0.18
C VAL A 219 2.25 2.92 1.20
N ASN A 220 1.77 4.06 0.70
CA ASN A 220 1.44 5.22 1.53
C ASN A 220 0.08 5.78 1.11
N PHE A 221 -0.93 5.55 1.96
CA PHE A 221 -2.31 5.97 1.72
C PHE A 221 -2.57 7.45 2.03
N ILE A 222 -1.59 8.15 2.61
CA ILE A 222 -1.64 9.59 2.92
C ILE A 222 -1.22 10.41 1.70
N PHE A 223 -0.32 9.88 0.86
CA PHE A 223 0.20 10.60 -0.30
C PHE A 223 -0.89 10.91 -1.33
N GLU A 224 -0.85 12.15 -1.82
CA GLU A 224 -1.62 12.63 -2.96
C GLU A 224 -1.04 12.08 -4.27
N LEU A 225 -1.86 11.97 -5.31
CA LEU A 225 -1.48 11.34 -6.58
C LEU A 225 -0.20 11.92 -7.21
N GLN A 226 0.01 13.24 -7.11
CA GLN A 226 1.18 13.90 -7.69
C GLN A 226 2.51 13.38 -7.12
N ALA A 227 2.54 12.97 -5.85
CA ALA A 227 3.73 12.42 -5.21
C ALA A 227 4.19 11.09 -5.84
N PHE A 228 3.30 10.40 -6.57
CA PHE A 228 3.60 9.16 -7.27
C PHE A 228 4.17 9.39 -8.67
N ARG A 229 4.28 10.63 -9.16
CA ARG A 229 4.82 10.91 -10.50
C ARG A 229 6.17 10.23 -10.76
N PRO A 230 7.19 10.27 -9.86
CA PRO A 230 8.46 9.55 -10.08
C PRO A 230 8.31 8.03 -10.17
N HIS A 231 7.27 7.44 -9.57
CA HIS A 231 7.00 6.01 -9.65
C HIS A 231 6.36 5.65 -11.00
N LEU A 232 5.49 6.53 -11.52
CA LEU A 232 4.95 6.41 -12.89
C LEU A 232 6.07 6.56 -13.94
N GLU A 233 7.03 7.47 -13.73
CA GLU A 233 8.27 7.55 -14.53
C GLU A 233 9.00 6.20 -14.53
N GLY A 234 9.13 5.59 -13.36
CA GLY A 234 9.72 4.25 -13.18
C GLY A 234 9.06 3.18 -14.03
N VAL A 235 7.72 3.14 -14.08
CA VAL A 235 7.00 2.17 -14.92
C VAL A 235 7.35 2.36 -16.40
N VAL A 236 7.37 3.61 -16.89
CA VAL A 236 7.74 3.90 -18.28
C VAL A 236 9.18 3.49 -18.58
N ASN A 237 10.12 3.79 -17.68
CA ASN A 237 11.53 3.42 -17.88
C ASN A 237 11.75 1.89 -17.84
N LEU A 238 10.95 1.16 -17.06
CA LEU A 238 10.96 -0.31 -17.06
C LEU A 238 10.33 -0.87 -18.36
N CYS A 239 9.29 -0.24 -18.91
CA CYS A 239 8.79 -0.55 -20.25
C CYS A 239 9.88 -0.34 -21.32
N SER A 240 10.66 0.75 -21.22
CA SER A 240 11.80 0.99 -22.11
C SER A 240 12.86 -0.11 -21.99
N LEU A 241 13.19 -0.56 -20.77
CA LEU A 241 14.11 -1.69 -20.58
C LEU A 241 13.55 -2.97 -21.22
N ALA A 242 12.28 -3.31 -20.97
CA ALA A 242 11.63 -4.49 -21.52
C ALA A 242 11.65 -4.51 -23.07
N ALA A 243 11.41 -3.37 -23.70
CA ALA A 243 11.48 -3.24 -25.15
C ALA A 243 12.87 -3.58 -25.71
N THR A 244 13.94 -3.29 -24.97
CA THR A 244 15.32 -3.56 -25.41
C THR A 244 15.78 -5.00 -25.19
N LEU A 245 15.14 -5.79 -24.33
CA LEU A 245 15.62 -7.12 -23.93
C LEU A 245 15.86 -8.02 -25.15
N SER A 246 17.00 -8.73 -25.16
CA SER A 246 17.43 -9.56 -26.29
C SER A 246 16.78 -10.95 -26.33
N HIS A 247 16.04 -11.32 -25.29
CA HIS A 247 15.46 -12.64 -25.09
C HIS A 247 13.94 -12.61 -24.97
N GLN A 248 13.32 -13.76 -25.22
CA GLN A 248 11.90 -14.01 -24.91
C GLN A 248 11.78 -15.00 -23.73
N PRO A 249 10.70 -14.93 -22.92
CA PRO A 249 9.66 -13.88 -22.94
C PRO A 249 10.22 -12.54 -22.49
N ALA A 250 10.01 -11.46 -23.27
CA ALA A 250 10.17 -10.10 -22.77
C ALA A 250 8.91 -9.75 -21.96
N LYS A 251 9.01 -9.92 -20.63
CA LYS A 251 7.85 -9.87 -19.74
C LYS A 251 8.03 -8.87 -18.61
N ILE A 252 6.97 -8.12 -18.30
CA ILE A 252 6.87 -7.29 -17.09
C ILE A 252 5.75 -7.81 -16.21
N VAL A 253 6.07 -8.12 -14.96
CA VAL A 253 5.11 -8.44 -13.91
C VAL A 253 5.06 -7.28 -12.91
N PHE A 254 3.90 -6.67 -12.74
CA PHE A 254 3.72 -5.54 -11.84
C PHE A 254 2.79 -5.91 -10.69
N ALA A 255 3.27 -5.73 -9.45
CA ALA A 255 2.39 -5.77 -8.29
C ALA A 255 1.58 -4.48 -8.18
N SER A 256 0.35 -4.55 -8.70
CA SER A 256 -0.71 -3.58 -8.45
C SER A 256 -1.38 -3.86 -7.10
N SER A 257 -2.54 -3.26 -6.85
CA SER A 257 -3.31 -3.43 -5.63
C SER A 257 -4.79 -3.44 -5.95
N ILE A 258 -5.58 -4.15 -5.13
CA ILE A 258 -7.04 -4.06 -5.18
C ILE A 258 -7.54 -2.62 -5.03
N ALA A 259 -6.75 -1.72 -4.40
CA ALA A 259 -7.04 -0.29 -4.28
C ALA A 259 -7.16 0.44 -5.64
N ALA A 260 -6.59 -0.12 -6.71
CA ALA A 260 -6.71 0.41 -8.07
C ALA A 260 -8.12 0.27 -8.65
N VAL A 261 -8.95 -0.61 -8.08
CA VAL A 261 -10.27 -0.98 -8.62
C VAL A 261 -11.38 -0.99 -7.58
N ILE A 262 -11.15 -0.35 -6.42
CA ILE A 262 -12.22 -0.15 -5.43
C ILE A 262 -13.30 0.72 -6.07
N SER A 263 -14.41 0.11 -6.48
CA SER A 263 -15.59 0.80 -6.98
C SER A 263 -16.62 0.85 -5.85
N GLY A 264 -17.06 2.04 -5.45
CA GLY A 264 -18.06 2.22 -4.38
C GLY A 264 -19.47 1.68 -4.72
N LYS A 265 -19.58 0.87 -5.78
CA LYS A 265 -20.85 0.37 -6.35
C LYS A 265 -21.02 -1.15 -6.19
N GLY A 266 -20.11 -1.83 -5.48
CA GLY A 266 -20.23 -3.27 -5.19
C GLY A 266 -20.25 -4.17 -6.42
N LYS A 267 -19.67 -3.73 -7.54
CA LYS A 267 -19.53 -4.56 -8.75
C LYS A 267 -18.31 -5.46 -8.60
N ASN A 268 -18.41 -6.68 -9.13
CA ASN A 268 -17.28 -7.60 -9.11
C ASN A 268 -16.12 -7.00 -9.91
N ALA A 269 -14.92 -6.94 -9.33
CA ALA A 269 -13.74 -6.49 -10.07
C ALA A 269 -13.25 -7.65 -10.96
N PRO A 270 -13.30 -7.52 -12.30
CA PRO A 270 -12.85 -8.56 -13.21
C PRO A 270 -11.32 -8.68 -13.24
N GLU A 271 -10.85 -9.78 -13.80
CA GLU A 271 -9.44 -10.02 -14.16
C GLU A 271 -9.12 -9.43 -15.54
N SER A 272 -9.45 -8.14 -15.69
CA SER A 272 -9.17 -7.30 -16.86
C SER A 272 -8.91 -5.85 -16.45
N ILE A 273 -8.33 -5.07 -17.37
CA ILE A 273 -8.17 -3.62 -17.19
C ILE A 273 -9.56 -2.99 -17.13
N ILE A 274 -9.75 -2.10 -16.15
CA ILE A 274 -11.00 -1.37 -15.95
C ILE A 274 -10.76 0.08 -16.37
N ASP A 275 -11.57 0.59 -17.28
CA ASP A 275 -11.55 2.00 -17.70
C ASP A 275 -12.52 2.83 -16.85
N MET A 276 -12.31 2.76 -15.53
CA MET A 276 -13.05 3.53 -14.55
C MET A 276 -12.10 3.80 -13.38
N PRO A 277 -11.74 5.07 -13.13
CA PRO A 277 -10.88 5.42 -12.00
C PRO A 277 -11.45 4.87 -10.68
N PRO A 278 -10.59 4.48 -9.73
CA PRO A 278 -11.06 3.96 -8.46
C PRO A 278 -11.86 5.02 -7.71
N ALA A 279 -12.92 4.60 -7.02
CA ALA A 279 -13.76 5.43 -6.18
C ALA A 279 -13.08 5.79 -4.84
N THR A 280 -11.75 5.92 -4.85
CA THR A 280 -10.94 6.34 -3.72
C THR A 280 -10.30 7.69 -4.02
N ASN A 281 -10.22 8.53 -3.00
CA ASN A 281 -9.47 9.79 -3.06
C ASN A 281 -8.00 9.61 -2.67
N GLN A 282 -7.56 8.38 -2.40
CA GLN A 282 -6.18 8.08 -2.03
C GLN A 282 -5.28 8.03 -3.26
N GLY A 283 -4.17 8.79 -3.25
CA GLY A 283 -3.22 8.83 -4.36
C GLY A 283 -2.57 7.48 -4.67
N TYR A 284 -2.41 6.61 -3.66
CA TYR A 284 -1.87 5.26 -3.85
C TYR A 284 -2.70 4.43 -4.84
N GLY A 285 -4.01 4.27 -4.60
CA GLY A 285 -4.89 3.48 -5.48
C GLY A 285 -4.97 4.06 -6.89
N GLN A 286 -5.07 5.39 -6.98
CA GLN A 286 -5.07 6.11 -8.25
C GLN A 286 -3.76 5.94 -9.03
N SER A 287 -2.62 5.94 -8.34
CA SER A 287 -1.31 5.74 -8.97
C SER A 287 -1.14 4.32 -9.53
N LYS A 288 -1.62 3.31 -8.79
CA LYS A 288 -1.64 1.91 -9.24
C LYS A 288 -2.53 1.75 -10.46
N TYR A 289 -3.74 2.33 -10.43
CA TYR A 289 -4.65 2.37 -11.58
C TYR A 289 -3.97 2.93 -12.83
N ILE A 290 -3.30 4.07 -12.74
CA ILE A 290 -2.57 4.66 -13.87
C ILE A 290 -1.47 3.71 -14.37
N SER A 291 -0.72 3.07 -13.47
CA SER A 291 0.30 2.08 -13.85
C SER A 291 -0.27 0.88 -14.61
N GLU A 292 -1.47 0.40 -14.27
CA GLU A 292 -2.12 -0.68 -15.04
C GLU A 292 -2.37 -0.25 -16.48
N HIS A 293 -2.83 0.99 -16.70
CA HIS A 293 -3.06 1.56 -18.04
C HIS A 293 -1.75 1.81 -18.81
N ILE A 294 -0.68 2.21 -18.13
CA ILE A 294 0.66 2.33 -18.75
C ILE A 294 1.13 0.97 -19.27
N LEU A 295 0.96 -0.10 -18.49
CA LEU A 295 1.36 -1.46 -18.85
C LEU A 295 0.46 -2.08 -19.92
N ASP A 296 -0.82 -1.75 -19.92
CA ASP A 296 -1.75 -2.13 -20.98
C ASP A 296 -1.39 -1.47 -22.32
N ALA A 297 -1.07 -0.17 -22.29
CA ALA A 297 -0.54 0.53 -23.46
C ALA A 297 0.79 -0.05 -23.93
N ALA A 298 1.67 -0.46 -23.00
CA ALA A 298 2.96 -1.07 -23.32
C ALA A 298 2.77 -2.44 -24.00
N ALA A 299 1.86 -3.29 -23.51
CA ALA A 299 1.56 -4.56 -24.14
C ALA A 299 1.05 -4.40 -25.56
N LYS A 300 0.13 -3.45 -25.79
CA LYS A 300 -0.46 -3.19 -27.10
C LYS A 300 0.51 -2.57 -28.09
N HIS A 301 1.35 -1.64 -27.64
CA HIS A 301 2.25 -0.88 -28.51
C HIS A 301 3.59 -1.57 -28.75
N LEU A 302 4.20 -2.14 -27.70
CA LEU A 302 5.54 -2.72 -27.76
C LEU A 302 5.54 -4.24 -28.02
N GLY A 303 4.36 -4.88 -27.97
CA GLY A 303 4.23 -6.34 -28.14
C GLY A 303 4.89 -7.15 -27.01
N ILE A 304 5.19 -6.53 -25.87
CA ILE A 304 5.75 -7.21 -24.70
C ILE A 304 4.64 -7.82 -23.83
N SER A 305 4.95 -8.92 -23.16
CA SER A 305 4.00 -9.54 -22.22
C SER A 305 3.93 -8.70 -20.95
N THR A 306 2.77 -8.14 -20.61
CA THR A 306 2.59 -7.44 -19.32
C THR A 306 1.56 -8.16 -18.45
N ILE A 307 1.93 -8.34 -17.19
CA ILE A 307 1.12 -8.99 -16.16
C ILE A 307 0.90 -7.99 -15.03
N VAL A 308 -0.36 -7.70 -14.75
CA VAL A 308 -0.79 -6.84 -13.64
C VAL A 308 -1.39 -7.72 -12.55
N VAL A 309 -0.77 -7.70 -11.39
CA VAL A 309 -1.16 -8.53 -10.25
C VAL A 309 -1.77 -7.61 -9.19
N ARG A 310 -3.09 -7.59 -9.05
CA ARG A 310 -3.80 -6.78 -8.05
C ARG A 310 -3.78 -7.49 -6.71
N VAL A 311 -2.85 -7.08 -5.85
CA VAL A 311 -2.62 -7.71 -4.55
C VAL A 311 -3.67 -7.27 -3.52
N GLY A 312 -4.34 -8.25 -2.90
CA GLY A 312 -5.23 -8.09 -1.76
C GLY A 312 -4.49 -8.00 -0.42
N GLN A 313 -5.11 -8.47 0.66
CA GLN A 313 -4.42 -8.53 1.96
C GLN A 313 -3.40 -9.67 1.97
N ILE A 314 -2.15 -9.33 2.28
CA ILE A 314 -1.09 -10.30 2.56
C ILE A 314 -0.91 -10.42 4.07
N ALA A 315 -0.89 -11.64 4.57
CA ALA A 315 -0.71 -11.94 5.99
C ALA A 315 0.77 -12.25 6.32
N GLY A 316 1.02 -12.66 7.56
CA GLY A 316 2.30 -13.22 7.96
C GLY A 316 2.63 -14.51 7.19
N PRO A 317 3.90 -14.93 7.19
CA PRO A 317 4.30 -16.19 6.58
C PRO A 317 3.64 -17.37 7.29
N ALA A 318 3.32 -18.40 6.50
CA ALA A 318 2.64 -19.61 6.98
C ALA A 318 3.62 -20.74 7.31
N ARG A 319 4.71 -20.88 6.55
CA ARG A 319 5.63 -22.02 6.57
C ARG A 319 6.92 -21.75 7.34
N GLN A 320 7.27 -20.47 7.52
CA GLN A 320 8.50 -20.04 8.19
C GLN A 320 8.24 -18.95 9.23
N LYS A 321 9.22 -18.74 10.12
CA LYS A 321 9.19 -17.59 11.04
C LYS A 321 9.27 -16.29 10.24
N GLY A 322 8.46 -15.31 10.61
CA GLY A 322 8.56 -13.96 10.08
C GLY A 322 7.39 -13.11 10.54
N LEU A 323 7.70 -11.87 10.88
CA LEU A 323 6.75 -10.98 11.53
C LEU A 323 5.83 -10.32 10.48
N TRP A 324 4.53 -10.55 10.60
CA TRP A 324 3.54 -9.69 9.93
C TRP A 324 3.59 -8.32 10.61
N ASN A 325 3.88 -7.27 9.83
CA ASN A 325 4.04 -5.90 10.32
C ASN A 325 2.98 -5.50 11.38
N PRO A 326 3.38 -5.32 12.65
CA PRO A 326 2.46 -5.01 13.74
C PRO A 326 1.69 -3.70 13.58
N THR A 327 2.18 -2.79 12.73
CA THR A 327 1.55 -1.50 12.47
C THR A 327 0.41 -1.58 11.43
N GLU A 328 0.21 -2.73 10.80
CA GLU A 328 -0.93 -2.93 9.90
C GLU A 328 -2.25 -3.08 10.66
N TRP A 329 -3.37 -2.85 9.98
CA TRP A 329 -4.69 -2.76 10.60
C TRP A 329 -5.09 -3.99 11.40
N PHE A 330 -4.80 -5.20 10.92
CA PHE A 330 -5.23 -6.41 11.63
C PHE A 330 -4.34 -6.69 12.85
N PRO A 331 -2.99 -6.72 12.75
CA PRO A 331 -2.11 -6.83 13.91
C PRO A 331 -2.35 -5.71 14.95
N SER A 332 -2.55 -4.47 14.51
CA SER A 332 -2.88 -3.35 15.40
C SER A 332 -4.22 -3.53 16.11
N LEU A 333 -5.23 -4.08 15.43
CA LEU A 333 -6.51 -4.43 16.06
C LEU A 333 -6.31 -5.48 17.16
N ILE A 334 -5.51 -6.53 16.90
CA ILE A 334 -5.20 -7.55 17.90
C ILE A 334 -4.43 -6.96 19.09
N GLY A 335 -3.36 -6.20 18.85
CA GLY A 335 -2.58 -5.56 19.92
C GLY A 335 -3.41 -4.63 20.79
N SER A 336 -4.32 -3.87 20.18
CA SER A 336 -5.26 -3.00 20.90
C SER A 336 -6.31 -3.80 21.66
N SER A 337 -6.79 -4.90 21.08
CA SER A 337 -7.75 -5.79 21.74
C SER A 337 -7.17 -6.41 23.01
N LEU A 338 -5.90 -6.82 22.96
CA LEU A 338 -5.14 -7.28 24.12
C LEU A 338 -4.98 -6.19 25.17
N HIS A 339 -4.69 -4.95 24.75
CA HIS A 339 -4.59 -3.81 25.65
C HIS A 339 -5.92 -3.46 26.33
N LEU A 340 -7.02 -3.47 25.58
CA LEU A 340 -8.37 -3.10 26.06
C LEU A 340 -9.07 -4.24 26.83
N GLY A 341 -8.61 -5.49 26.66
CA GLY A 341 -9.28 -6.66 27.21
C GLY A 341 -10.52 -7.09 26.44
N SER A 342 -10.71 -6.59 25.21
CA SER A 342 -11.91 -6.83 24.40
C SER A 342 -11.57 -7.03 22.92
N LEU A 343 -12.31 -7.91 22.24
CA LEU A 343 -12.13 -8.27 20.83
C LEU A 343 -13.42 -8.03 20.05
N PRO A 344 -13.39 -7.33 18.89
CA PRO A 344 -14.57 -7.18 18.04
C PRO A 344 -15.12 -8.52 17.54
N ASP A 345 -16.43 -8.71 17.65
CA ASP A 345 -17.15 -9.92 17.21
C ASP A 345 -17.22 -10.09 15.69
N ASN A 346 -16.97 -9.02 14.92
CA ASN A 346 -16.95 -9.00 13.47
C ASN A 346 -15.93 -7.98 12.92
N LEU A 347 -15.47 -8.20 11.68
CA LEU A 347 -14.56 -7.30 10.97
C LEU A 347 -15.26 -6.57 9.80
N GLY A 348 -16.57 -6.32 9.91
CA GLY A 348 -17.36 -5.63 8.90
C GLY A 348 -17.19 -6.23 7.50
N ALA A 349 -16.87 -5.37 6.52
CA ALA A 349 -16.68 -5.77 5.13
C ALA A 349 -15.49 -6.72 4.89
N LEU A 350 -14.57 -6.82 5.86
CA LEU A 350 -13.40 -7.71 5.83
C LEU A 350 -13.58 -8.98 6.69
N GLY A 351 -14.80 -9.26 7.16
CA GLY A 351 -15.12 -10.45 7.97
C GLY A 351 -15.02 -11.79 7.23
N LYS A 352 -14.87 -11.78 5.90
CA LYS A 352 -14.48 -12.96 5.11
C LYS A 352 -12.97 -12.90 4.91
N ILE A 353 -12.25 -13.72 5.67
CA ILE A 353 -10.80 -13.76 5.68
C ILE A 353 -10.34 -14.53 4.44
N ASP A 354 -9.68 -13.81 3.52
CA ASP A 354 -9.16 -14.38 2.28
C ASP A 354 -7.72 -13.94 2.00
N TRP A 355 -6.96 -13.88 3.08
CA TRP A 355 -5.57 -13.43 3.05
C TRP A 355 -4.66 -14.50 2.47
N ILE A 356 -3.60 -14.04 1.80
CA ILE A 356 -2.54 -14.89 1.29
C ILE A 356 -1.32 -14.71 2.21
N PRO A 357 -0.73 -15.78 2.77
CA PRO A 357 0.52 -15.68 3.51
C PRO A 357 1.68 -15.16 2.65
N SER A 358 2.58 -14.37 3.23
CA SER A 358 3.63 -13.65 2.49
C SER A 358 4.66 -14.55 1.79
N ASP A 359 4.96 -15.71 2.37
CA ASP A 359 5.82 -16.73 1.78
C ASP A 359 5.16 -17.43 0.60
N ILE A 360 3.88 -17.80 0.74
CA ILE A 360 3.10 -18.38 -0.36
C ILE A 360 2.87 -17.36 -1.48
N PHE A 361 2.71 -16.08 -1.15
CA PHE A 361 2.63 -15.00 -2.15
C PHE A 361 3.86 -14.97 -3.07
N GLY A 362 5.05 -15.27 -2.54
CA GLY A 362 6.27 -15.39 -3.34
C GLY A 362 6.13 -16.45 -4.44
N ASP A 363 5.67 -17.65 -4.07
CA ASP A 363 5.41 -18.75 -5.01
C ASP A 363 4.38 -18.35 -6.07
N VAL A 364 3.28 -17.70 -5.67
CA VAL A 364 2.21 -17.27 -6.59
C VAL A 364 2.76 -16.30 -7.64
N ILE A 365 3.62 -15.34 -7.26
CA ILE A 365 4.23 -14.42 -8.22
C ILE A 365 5.12 -15.18 -9.21
N VAL A 366 5.88 -16.17 -8.75
CA VAL A 366 6.74 -17.00 -9.59
C VAL A 366 5.92 -17.88 -10.55
N ASP A 367 4.84 -18.49 -10.08
CA ASP A 367 3.90 -19.26 -10.91
C ASP A 367 3.31 -18.39 -12.01
N LEU A 368 2.78 -17.20 -11.68
CA LEU A 368 2.22 -16.30 -12.69
C LEU A 368 3.27 -15.80 -13.68
N THR A 369 4.51 -15.61 -13.20
CA THR A 369 5.64 -15.18 -14.03
C THR A 369 6.00 -16.25 -15.08
N THR A 370 6.03 -17.52 -14.67
CA THR A 370 6.49 -18.63 -15.51
C THR A 370 5.37 -19.31 -16.31
N GLY A 371 4.15 -19.38 -15.75
CA GLY A 371 3.00 -20.05 -16.36
C GLY A 371 2.19 -19.20 -17.34
N ALA A 372 2.19 -17.87 -17.23
CA ALA A 372 1.37 -17.03 -18.11
C ALA A 372 1.84 -17.11 -19.57
N SER A 373 0.92 -17.56 -20.44
CA SER A 373 1.11 -17.70 -21.89
C SER A 373 1.50 -16.38 -22.58
N GLU A 374 2.39 -16.49 -23.57
CA GLU A 374 2.78 -15.42 -24.49
C GLU A 374 1.77 -15.19 -25.64
N GLU A 375 0.75 -16.05 -25.78
CA GLU A 375 -0.26 -15.97 -26.87
C GLU A 375 -1.08 -14.67 -26.88
N ASN A 376 -1.00 -13.88 -25.80
CA ASN A 376 -1.65 -12.57 -25.67
C ASN A 376 -0.73 -11.37 -25.94
N ASN A 377 0.48 -11.58 -26.47
CA ASN A 377 1.37 -10.48 -26.85
C ASN A 377 0.66 -9.57 -27.88
N GLY A 378 0.49 -8.28 -27.53
CA GLY A 378 -0.22 -7.29 -28.36
C GLY A 378 -1.71 -7.10 -28.06
N SER A 379 -2.38 -7.98 -27.29
CA SER A 379 -3.82 -7.84 -26.99
C SER A 379 -4.13 -6.96 -25.76
N GLY A 380 -3.12 -6.69 -24.92
CA GLY A 380 -3.23 -5.88 -23.71
C GLY A 380 -2.59 -6.55 -22.49
N ALA A 381 -2.71 -5.89 -21.34
CA ALA A 381 -2.20 -6.43 -20.10
C ALA A 381 -3.03 -7.62 -19.61
N GLN A 382 -2.36 -8.69 -19.18
CA GLN A 382 -2.99 -9.79 -18.46
C GLN A 382 -3.16 -9.38 -16.99
N VAL A 383 -4.39 -9.40 -16.49
CA VAL A 383 -4.70 -8.95 -15.13
C VAL A 383 -5.12 -10.13 -14.28
N PHE A 384 -4.59 -10.21 -13.05
CA PHE A 384 -4.93 -11.23 -12.07
C PHE A 384 -5.26 -10.56 -10.73
N ASN A 385 -6.34 -10.99 -10.07
CA ASN A 385 -6.65 -10.51 -8.72
C ASN A 385 -6.17 -11.56 -7.71
N LEU A 386 -5.28 -11.16 -6.80
CA LEU A 386 -4.73 -12.05 -5.79
C LEU A 386 -5.46 -11.89 -4.46
N ARG A 387 -6.44 -12.77 -4.26
CA ARG A 387 -7.08 -13.07 -2.97
C ARG A 387 -7.19 -14.59 -2.84
N ASN A 388 -7.23 -15.09 -1.62
CA ASN A 388 -7.38 -16.52 -1.38
C ASN A 388 -8.78 -16.98 -1.81
N PRO A 389 -8.92 -17.92 -2.76
CA PRO A 389 -10.24 -18.39 -3.18
C PRO A 389 -11.00 -19.14 -2.07
N LYS A 390 -10.30 -19.65 -1.06
CA LYS A 390 -10.88 -20.37 0.09
C LYS A 390 -10.90 -19.43 1.29
N VAL A 391 -12.10 -19.09 1.76
CA VAL A 391 -12.31 -18.07 2.80
C VAL A 391 -12.69 -18.66 4.14
N THR A 392 -12.25 -18.02 5.23
CA THR A 392 -12.67 -18.35 6.60
C THR A 392 -13.46 -17.19 7.18
N PRO A 393 -14.67 -17.38 7.73
CA PRO A 393 -15.36 -16.33 8.47
C PRO A 393 -14.58 -15.93 9.72
N TRP A 394 -14.57 -14.65 10.09
CA TRP A 394 -13.89 -14.18 11.31
C TRP A 394 -14.30 -14.96 12.57
N ALA A 395 -15.59 -15.29 12.69
CA ALA A 395 -16.13 -16.11 13.80
C ALA A 395 -15.49 -17.51 13.91
N GLY A 396 -14.90 -18.04 12.83
CA GLY A 396 -14.14 -19.28 12.86
C GLY A 396 -12.73 -19.15 13.45
N LEU A 397 -12.19 -17.94 13.52
CA LEU A 397 -10.85 -17.64 14.05
C LEU A 397 -10.89 -16.98 15.43
N THR A 398 -12.00 -16.36 15.83
CA THR A 398 -12.14 -15.74 17.16
C THR A 398 -11.83 -16.69 18.31
N PRO A 399 -12.23 -17.99 18.33
CA PRO A 399 -11.91 -18.87 19.45
C PRO A 399 -10.40 -19.06 19.63
N THR A 400 -9.66 -19.11 18.52
CA THR A 400 -8.19 -19.21 18.52
C THR A 400 -7.56 -17.95 19.11
N VAL A 401 -8.08 -16.76 18.76
CA VAL A 401 -7.58 -15.49 19.29
C VAL A 401 -7.83 -15.39 20.79
N LEU A 402 -9.04 -15.73 21.25
CA LEU A 402 -9.40 -15.73 22.66
C LEU A 402 -8.53 -16.70 23.47
N GLN A 403 -8.32 -17.92 22.96
CA GLN A 403 -7.48 -18.92 23.60
C GLN A 403 -6.01 -18.46 23.67
N ALA A 404 -5.44 -18.01 22.54
CA ALA A 404 -4.06 -17.55 22.49
C ALA A 404 -3.83 -16.35 23.41
N ALA A 405 -4.76 -15.38 23.46
CA ALA A 405 -4.68 -14.24 24.38
C ALA A 405 -4.62 -14.69 25.85
N LYS A 406 -5.49 -15.64 26.23
CA LYS A 406 -5.52 -16.20 27.59
C LYS A 406 -4.22 -16.92 27.95
N GLU A 407 -3.70 -17.74 27.05
CA GLU A 407 -2.45 -18.50 27.25
C GLU A 407 -1.21 -17.59 27.29
N LEU A 408 -1.14 -16.58 26.42
CA LEU A 408 0.05 -15.73 26.26
C LEU A 408 0.10 -14.54 27.22
N GLN A 409 -1.04 -14.00 27.66
CA GLN A 409 -1.10 -12.85 28.59
C GLN A 409 -1.67 -13.18 29.98
N GLY A 410 -2.21 -14.38 30.18
CA GLY A 410 -2.89 -14.75 31.43
C GLY A 410 -4.24 -14.04 31.65
N LYS A 411 -4.72 -13.26 30.67
CA LYS A 411 -6.00 -12.53 30.71
C LYS A 411 -6.87 -12.95 29.53
N GLY A 412 -8.14 -13.23 29.80
CA GLY A 412 -9.13 -13.46 28.74
C GLY A 412 -9.52 -12.16 28.06
N LEU A 413 -9.99 -12.25 26.81
CA LEU A 413 -10.64 -11.16 26.11
C LEU A 413 -12.15 -11.38 26.10
N GLU A 414 -12.91 -10.30 26.26
CA GLU A 414 -14.35 -10.30 26.06
C GLU A 414 -14.68 -10.03 24.58
N LEU A 415 -15.55 -10.84 23.98
CA LEU A 415 -16.03 -10.58 22.63
C LEU A 415 -17.11 -9.48 22.68
N VAL A 416 -16.90 -8.37 21.97
CA VAL A 416 -17.76 -7.17 22.02
C VAL A 416 -18.17 -6.71 20.64
N SER A 417 -19.21 -5.88 20.56
CA SER A 417 -19.57 -5.23 19.30
C SER A 417 -18.48 -4.24 18.84
N PRO A 418 -18.34 -4.00 17.52
CA PRO A 418 -17.39 -3.00 17.03
C PRO A 418 -17.62 -1.60 17.58
N ALA A 419 -18.89 -1.22 17.82
CA ALA A 419 -19.24 0.07 18.40
C ALA A 419 -18.67 0.23 19.81
N LEU A 420 -18.81 -0.81 20.65
CA LEU A 420 -18.27 -0.82 22.01
C LEU A 420 -16.73 -0.81 21.99
N TRP A 421 -16.11 -1.61 21.12
CA TRP A 421 -14.66 -1.62 20.98
C TRP A 421 -14.09 -0.26 20.54
N LEU A 422 -14.74 0.40 19.57
CA LEU A 422 -14.37 1.74 19.13
C LEU A 422 -14.54 2.80 20.23
N GLU A 423 -15.58 2.67 21.06
CA GLU A 423 -15.76 3.53 22.22
C GLU A 423 -14.64 3.33 23.25
N GLN A 424 -14.29 2.07 23.57
CA GLN A 424 -13.17 1.73 24.45
C GLN A 424 -11.84 2.23 23.91
N LEU A 425 -11.60 2.07 22.61
CA LEU A 425 -10.42 2.60 21.94
C LEU A 425 -10.35 4.13 22.07
N ARG A 426 -11.46 4.84 21.84
CA ARG A 426 -11.53 6.30 22.03
C ARG A 426 -11.27 6.71 23.48
N LYS A 427 -11.86 6.02 24.45
CA LYS A 427 -11.68 6.31 25.89
C LYS A 427 -10.22 6.14 26.32
N SER A 428 -9.55 5.09 25.83
CA SER A 428 -8.12 4.87 26.13
C SER A 428 -7.21 6.00 25.66
N LEU A 429 -7.62 6.80 24.66
CA LEU A 429 -6.90 8.00 24.26
C LEU A 429 -7.07 9.14 25.28
N ALA A 430 -8.29 9.32 25.81
CA ALA A 430 -8.63 10.35 26.78
C ALA A 430 -7.99 10.08 28.15
N ASP A 431 -7.98 8.82 28.60
CA ASP A 431 -7.41 8.41 29.89
C ASP A 431 -5.88 8.61 29.98
N LEU A 432 -5.22 8.74 28.83
CA LEU A 432 -3.77 8.96 28.76
C LEU A 432 -3.36 10.44 28.91
N ASN A 433 -4.31 11.38 29.07
CA ASN A 433 -4.06 12.84 29.06
C ASN A 433 -3.07 13.21 27.93
N ALA A 434 -3.21 12.55 26.78
CA ALA A 434 -2.32 12.68 25.62
C ALA A 434 -2.78 13.82 24.68
N ASP A 435 -3.74 14.63 25.12
CA ASP A 435 -4.16 15.82 24.42
C ASP A 435 -2.99 16.81 24.36
N GLY A 436 -2.44 16.98 23.16
CA GLY A 436 -1.46 18.04 22.84
C GLY A 436 0.02 17.67 22.89
N ASP A 437 0.43 16.54 23.50
CA ASP A 437 1.84 16.14 23.60
C ASP A 437 2.20 15.01 22.63
N ALA A 438 2.94 15.35 21.57
CA ALA A 438 3.37 14.41 20.53
C ALA A 438 4.20 13.22 21.07
N ASN A 439 4.93 13.42 22.17
CA ASN A 439 5.71 12.35 22.80
C ASN A 439 4.80 11.40 23.58
N LYS A 440 3.75 11.91 24.25
CA LYS A 440 2.75 11.09 24.93
C LYS A 440 1.86 10.33 23.95
N LEU A 441 1.49 10.91 22.80
CA LEU A 441 0.76 10.20 21.75
C LEU A 441 1.59 9.07 21.14
N THR A 442 2.90 9.28 20.97
CA THR A 442 3.82 8.23 20.51
C THR A 442 3.88 7.08 21.54
N ALA A 443 4.01 7.39 22.83
CA ALA A 443 3.97 6.41 23.90
C ALA A 443 2.61 5.70 24.05
N ALA A 444 1.51 6.44 23.87
CA ALA A 444 0.14 5.93 23.89
C ALA A 444 -0.09 4.93 22.76
N THR A 445 0.32 5.29 21.54
CA THR A 445 0.18 4.43 20.36
C THR A 445 1.14 3.24 20.37
N ALA A 446 2.23 3.29 21.13
CA ALA A 446 3.07 2.12 21.37
C ALA A 446 2.35 1.07 22.25
N LYS A 447 1.54 1.52 23.23
CA LYS A 447 0.76 0.65 24.11
C LYS A 447 -0.57 0.20 23.50
N ASN A 448 -1.20 1.08 22.71
CA ASN A 448 -2.47 0.83 22.04
C ASN A 448 -2.36 1.20 20.54
N PRO A 449 -1.85 0.29 19.70
CA PRO A 449 -1.47 0.58 18.30
C PRO A 449 -2.65 0.98 17.40
N GLY A 450 -3.86 0.53 17.74
CA GLY A 450 -5.08 0.80 16.98
C GLY A 450 -5.50 2.27 16.99
N LEU A 451 -5.01 3.07 17.93
CA LEU A 451 -5.23 4.52 17.95
C LEU A 451 -4.73 5.19 16.67
N ARG A 452 -3.63 4.71 16.07
CA ARG A 452 -3.09 5.23 14.80
C ARG A 452 -4.05 5.01 13.62
N LEU A 453 -4.94 4.03 13.74
CA LEU A 453 -5.86 3.57 12.70
C LEU A 453 -7.33 3.77 13.08
N PHE A 454 -7.63 4.60 14.09
CA PHE A 454 -8.99 4.86 14.54
C PHE A 454 -9.93 5.31 13.40
N ASP A 455 -9.46 6.23 12.54
CA ASP A 455 -10.22 6.68 11.38
C ASP A 455 -10.46 5.57 10.36
N PHE A 456 -9.49 4.68 10.15
CA PHE A 456 -9.66 3.51 9.28
C PHE A 456 -10.73 2.56 9.84
N TYR A 457 -10.69 2.26 11.13
CA TYR A 457 -11.69 1.38 11.74
C TYR A 457 -13.11 1.95 11.65
N THR A 458 -13.27 3.24 11.96
CA THR A 458 -14.57 3.92 11.95
C THR A 458 -15.13 4.19 10.56
N ARG A 459 -14.28 4.54 9.58
CA ARG A 459 -14.73 5.01 8.25
C ARG A 459 -14.54 4.00 7.13
N ASN A 460 -13.76 2.94 7.35
CA ASN A 460 -13.46 1.94 6.34
C ASN A 460 -13.85 0.52 6.78
N LEU A 461 -13.40 0.07 7.95
CA LEU A 461 -13.67 -1.32 8.38
C LEU A 461 -15.14 -1.53 8.74
N TRP A 462 -15.69 -0.64 9.57
CA TRP A 462 -17.07 -0.73 10.10
C TRP A 462 -17.97 0.44 9.67
N ALA A 463 -17.67 1.08 8.54
CA ALA A 463 -18.57 2.10 8.00
C ALA A 463 -19.82 1.48 7.35
N ASP A 464 -20.96 2.13 7.57
CA ASP A 464 -22.24 1.72 7.02
C ASP A 464 -22.23 1.71 5.49
N GLY A 465 -22.81 0.66 4.90
CA GLY A 465 -23.01 0.54 3.46
C GLY A 465 -21.78 0.08 2.65
N ILE A 466 -20.61 -0.15 3.28
CA ILE A 466 -19.46 -0.74 2.60
C ILE A 466 -19.72 -2.25 2.40
N LYS A 467 -19.88 -2.66 1.14
CA LYS A 467 -19.89 -4.08 0.76
C LYS A 467 -18.49 -4.49 0.33
N SER A 468 -18.07 -5.69 0.73
CA SER A 468 -16.85 -6.31 0.21
C SER A 468 -16.97 -6.41 -1.32
N ASN A 469 -16.01 -5.85 -2.06
CA ASN A 469 -15.94 -6.06 -3.50
C ASN A 469 -15.56 -7.52 -3.73
N LEU A 470 -16.51 -8.32 -4.21
CA LEU A 470 -16.21 -9.65 -4.71
C LEU A 470 -15.26 -9.48 -5.90
N MET A 471 -14.10 -10.12 -5.88
CA MET A 471 -13.15 -10.07 -6.99
C MET A 471 -13.15 -11.42 -7.69
N GLN A 472 -13.09 -11.42 -9.02
CA GLN A 472 -12.85 -12.66 -9.74
C GLN A 472 -11.39 -13.06 -9.52
N VAL A 473 -11.15 -14.33 -9.14
CA VAL A 473 -9.80 -14.87 -8.88
C VAL A 473 -9.54 -16.15 -9.69
N GLY A 474 -10.43 -16.49 -10.61
CA GLY A 474 -10.43 -17.77 -11.32
C GLY A 474 -9.18 -17.95 -12.17
N ARG A 475 -8.84 -16.95 -13.00
CA ARG A 475 -7.66 -17.03 -13.88
C ARG A 475 -6.37 -17.11 -13.08
N ALA A 476 -6.27 -16.35 -11.97
CA ALA A 476 -5.12 -16.43 -11.08
C ALA A 476 -4.99 -17.82 -10.45
N THR A 477 -6.11 -18.41 -10.04
CA THR A 477 -6.16 -19.73 -9.41
C THR A 477 -5.80 -20.85 -10.39
N ASP A 478 -6.29 -20.77 -11.63
CA ASP A 478 -6.02 -21.77 -12.66
C ASP A 478 -4.54 -21.79 -13.07
N LEU A 479 -3.88 -20.63 -13.00
CA LEU A 479 -2.50 -20.46 -13.44
C LEU A 479 -1.45 -20.69 -12.34
N SER A 480 -1.82 -20.56 -11.06
CA SER A 480 -0.91 -20.74 -9.93
C SER A 480 -1.27 -21.96 -9.11
N PRO A 481 -0.49 -23.06 -9.22
CA PRO A 481 -0.58 -24.20 -8.31
C PRO A 481 -0.48 -23.81 -6.83
N ALA A 482 0.35 -22.81 -6.50
CA ALA A 482 0.44 -22.30 -5.13
C ALA A 482 -0.88 -21.68 -4.65
N LEU A 483 -1.57 -20.90 -5.48
CA LEU A 483 -2.87 -20.31 -5.13
C LEU A 483 -4.00 -21.35 -5.12
N GLN A 484 -3.98 -22.32 -6.05
CA GLN A 484 -4.95 -23.41 -6.13
C GLN A 484 -4.90 -24.31 -4.88
N SER A 485 -3.69 -24.65 -4.45
CA SER A 485 -3.46 -25.50 -3.28
C SER A 485 -3.62 -24.77 -1.93
N LEU A 486 -3.52 -23.43 -1.91
CA LEU A 486 -3.65 -22.61 -0.72
C LEU A 486 -4.93 -22.96 0.07
N PRO A 487 -4.85 -23.41 1.34
CA PRO A 487 -6.01 -23.60 2.18
C PRO A 487 -6.58 -22.26 2.66
N ALA A 488 -7.80 -22.28 3.18
CA ALA A 488 -8.34 -21.12 3.89
C ALA A 488 -7.48 -20.84 5.14
N VAL A 489 -7.39 -19.57 5.54
CA VAL A 489 -6.69 -19.19 6.78
C VAL A 489 -7.30 -19.94 7.96
N HIS A 490 -6.47 -20.65 8.73
CA HIS A 490 -6.93 -21.54 9.80
C HIS A 490 -6.25 -21.22 11.14
N SER A 491 -6.76 -21.84 12.21
CA SER A 491 -6.34 -21.59 13.59
C SER A 491 -4.83 -21.69 13.82
N ALA A 492 -4.15 -22.69 13.27
CA ALA A 492 -2.70 -22.82 13.47
C ALA A 492 -1.89 -21.61 12.93
N TRP A 493 -2.28 -21.00 11.80
CA TRP A 493 -1.63 -19.79 11.30
C TRP A 493 -1.97 -18.57 12.15
N MET A 494 -3.23 -18.42 12.55
CA MET A 494 -3.64 -17.32 13.43
C MET A 494 -2.89 -17.36 14.77
N ARG A 495 -2.78 -18.54 15.38
CA ARG A 495 -2.01 -18.75 16.61
C ARG A 495 -0.53 -18.38 16.41
N LYS A 496 0.10 -18.89 15.34
CA LYS A 496 1.48 -18.57 15.01
C LYS A 496 1.71 -17.06 14.89
N TRP A 497 0.87 -16.34 14.14
CA TRP A 497 1.03 -14.90 13.98
C TRP A 497 0.86 -14.15 15.31
N MET A 498 -0.05 -14.60 16.18
CA MET A 498 -0.20 -14.03 17.51
C MET A 498 1.03 -14.25 18.38
N GLU A 499 1.63 -15.45 18.36
CA GLU A 499 2.88 -15.74 19.07
C GLU A 499 4.02 -14.83 18.56
N GLU A 500 4.16 -14.66 17.25
CA GLU A 500 5.16 -13.78 16.65
C GLU A 500 4.95 -12.30 17.01
N TRP A 501 3.71 -11.81 17.05
CA TRP A 501 3.43 -10.44 17.49
C TRP A 501 3.69 -10.25 18.99
N MET A 502 3.35 -11.23 19.81
CA MET A 502 3.57 -11.17 21.25
C MET A 502 5.06 -11.15 21.58
N GLU A 503 5.88 -11.96 20.89
CA GLU A 503 7.34 -11.89 20.97
C GLU A 503 7.83 -10.48 20.63
N GLU A 504 7.38 -9.89 19.51
CA GLU A 504 7.79 -8.55 19.10
C GLU A 504 7.40 -7.48 20.14
N TRP A 505 6.13 -7.47 20.58
CA TRP A 505 5.61 -6.50 21.54
C TRP A 505 6.29 -6.61 22.91
N ALA A 506 6.72 -7.80 23.32
CA ALA A 506 7.47 -7.99 24.56
C ALA A 506 8.88 -7.37 24.50
N THR A 507 9.51 -7.31 23.32
CA THR A 507 10.84 -6.70 23.15
C THR A 507 10.84 -5.18 23.12
N GLY A 508 9.67 -4.53 22.97
CA GLY A 508 9.53 -3.07 22.99
C GLY A 508 10.01 -2.35 21.71
N ASN A 509 10.25 -3.07 20.62
CA ASN A 509 10.74 -2.52 19.35
C ASN A 509 9.68 -1.79 18.46
N ASN A 510 8.57 -1.34 19.06
CA ASN A 510 7.42 -0.76 18.33
C ASN A 510 7.49 0.75 18.07
#